data_AF-L7W900-F1
#
_entry.id   AF-L7W900-F1
#
_cell.length_a   1.000
_cell.length_b   1.000
_cell.length_c   1.000
_cell.angle_alpha   90.00
_cell.angle_beta   90.00
_cell.angle_gamma   90.00
#
_symmetry.space_group_name_H-M   'P 1'
#
loop_
_entity.id
_entity.type
_entity.pdbx_description
1 polymer ?
#
loop_
_entity_poly.entity_id
_entity_poly.type
_entity_poly.pdbx_seq_one_letter_code
_entity_poly.pdbx_strand_id
1 'polypeptide(L)' 'MYSIDWRHKLSRTRSKETGLERFRKKIKQYGPLAGTIEIYDKATGQRIAKFYEGIEKELPNDLQ' A
#
# COMPACT_ATOMS: atom_id res chain seq x y z
N MET A 1 -11.20 -5.09 -1.15
CA MET A 1 -9.85 -5.32 -0.59
C MET A 1 -8.90 -5.64 -1.74
N TYR A 2 -7.78 -4.91 -1.89
CA TYR A 2 -6.74 -5.21 -2.89
C TYR A 2 -5.52 -5.79 -2.19
N SER A 3 -4.94 -6.87 -2.73
CA SER A 3 -3.69 -7.46 -2.24
C SER A 3 -2.79 -7.85 -3.41
N ILE A 4 -1.47 -7.79 -3.20
CA ILE A 4 -0.46 -8.19 -4.18
C ILE A 4 0.56 -9.02 -3.42
N ASP A 5 0.74 -10.27 -3.85
CA ASP A 5 1.81 -11.13 -3.36
C ASP A 5 2.86 -11.29 -4.47
N TRP A 6 3.94 -10.53 -4.41
CA TRP A 6 5.02 -10.62 -5.39
C TRP A 6 5.91 -11.86 -5.19
N ARG A 7 5.80 -12.57 -4.06
CA ARG A 7 6.56 -13.81 -3.81
C ARG A 7 5.85 -15.05 -4.34
N HIS A 8 4.55 -14.97 -4.61
CA HIS A 8 3.79 -16.09 -5.14
C HIS A 8 4.37 -16.60 -6.48
N LYS A 9 4.37 -17.94 -6.66
CA LYS A 9 4.93 -18.58 -7.87
C LYS A 9 4.29 -18.12 -9.18
N LEU A 10 3.01 -17.72 -9.14
CA LEU A 10 2.23 -17.26 -10.29
C LEU A 10 2.34 -15.75 -10.54
N SER A 11 3.08 -15.02 -9.69
CA SER A 11 3.19 -13.57 -9.85
C SER A 11 4.07 -13.22 -11.03
N ARG A 12 3.47 -12.52 -12.00
CA ARG A 12 4.15 -12.02 -13.21
C ARG A 12 5.28 -11.03 -12.89
N THR A 13 5.29 -10.46 -11.68
CA THR A 13 6.33 -9.54 -11.24
C THR A 13 6.69 -9.85 -9.80
N ARG A 14 7.97 -10.14 -9.55
CA ARG A 14 8.49 -10.50 -8.21
C ARG A 14 9.12 -9.34 -7.43
N SER A 15 9.14 -8.15 -8.02
CA SER A 15 9.65 -6.94 -7.36
C SER A 15 8.61 -6.36 -6.39
N LYS A 16 9.02 -6.18 -5.13
CA LYS A 16 8.27 -5.46 -4.09
C LYS A 16 7.95 -4.03 -4.55
N GLU A 17 8.94 -3.34 -5.11
CA GLU A 17 8.83 -1.95 -5.56
C GLU A 17 7.76 -1.81 -6.65
N THR A 18 7.75 -2.71 -7.64
CA THR A 18 6.70 -2.69 -8.68
C THR A 18 5.31 -2.97 -8.11
N GLY A 19 5.20 -3.84 -7.11
CA GLY A 19 3.95 -4.09 -6.40
C GLY A 19 3.44 -2.83 -5.68
N LEU A 20 4.32 -2.16 -4.94
CA LEU A 20 4.02 -0.90 -4.25
C LEU A 20 3.63 0.22 -5.22
N GLU A 21 4.33 0.36 -6.35
CA GLU A 21 3.98 1.35 -7.37
C GLU A 21 2.57 1.13 -7.93
N ARG A 22 2.16 -0.13 -8.15
CA ARG A 22 0.79 -0.46 -8.58
C ARG A 22 -0.26 -0.05 -7.55
N PHE A 23 0.03 -0.23 -6.27
CA PHE A 23 -0.84 0.28 -5.21
C PHE A 23 -0.91 1.81 -5.21
N ARG A 24 0.23 2.50 -5.32
CA ARG A 24 0.28 3.96 -5.42
C ARG A 24 -0.52 4.48 -6.62
N LYS A 25 -0.46 3.80 -7.78
CA LYS A 25 -1.31 4.13 -8.95
C LYS A 25 -2.79 3.97 -8.66
N LYS A 26 -3.20 2.89 -7.98
CA LYS A 26 -4.60 2.70 -7.57
C LYS A 26 -5.06 3.76 -6.55
N ILE A 27 -4.20 4.14 -5.61
CA ILE A 27 -4.49 5.21 -4.65
C ILE A 27 -4.65 6.55 -5.38
N LYS A 28 -3.81 6.85 -6.37
CA LYS A 28 -4.00 8.07 -7.19
C LYS A 28 -5.33 8.07 -7.95
N GLN A 29 -5.75 6.90 -8.44
CA GLN A 29 -6.98 6.76 -9.22
C GLN A 29 -8.25 6.83 -8.35
N TYR A 30 -8.26 6.13 -7.21
CA TYR A 30 -9.46 5.93 -6.39
C TYR A 30 -9.41 6.65 -5.05
N GLY A 31 -8.25 7.22 -4.68
CA GLY A 31 -8.01 7.93 -3.43
C GLY A 31 -9.01 9.04 -3.16
N PRO A 32 -9.32 9.93 -4.12
CA PRO A 32 -10.32 10.98 -3.91
C PRO A 32 -11.73 10.46 -3.60
N LEU A 33 -12.03 9.20 -3.93
CA LEU A 33 -13.32 8.54 -3.65
C LEU A 33 -13.30 7.70 -2.38
N ALA A 34 -12.15 7.59 -1.71
CA ALA A 34 -11.93 6.75 -0.55
C ALA A 34 -11.53 7.61 0.66
N GLY A 35 -12.32 7.54 1.74
CA GLY A 35 -12.01 8.29 2.96
C GLY A 35 -10.63 7.93 3.52
N THR A 36 -10.33 6.64 3.73
CA THR A 36 -9.02 6.19 4.20
C THR A 36 -8.54 4.98 3.40
N ILE A 37 -7.25 4.99 3.05
CA ILE A 37 -6.56 3.85 2.45
C ILE A 37 -5.32 3.55 3.27
N GLU A 38 -5.06 2.27 3.55
CA GLU A 38 -3.88 1.84 4.29
C GLU A 38 -3.20 0.70 3.53
N ILE A 39 -1.86 0.73 3.50
CA ILE A 39 -1.04 -0.35 2.96
C ILE A 39 -0.37 -1.03 4.13
N TYR A 40 -0.50 -2.34 4.21
CA TYR A 40 0.12 -3.18 5.24
C TYR A 40 1.06 -4.21 4.60
N ASP A 41 2.17 -4.48 5.26
CA ASP A 41 2.90 -5.73 5.05
C ASP A 41 2.10 -6.86 5.70
N LYS A 42 1.62 -7.80 4.90
CA LYS A 42 0.77 -8.88 5.41
C LYS A 42 1.53 -9.87 6.31
N ALA A 43 2.84 -10.03 6.09
CA ALA A 43 3.64 -11.00 6.84
C ALA A 43 3.98 -10.49 8.24
N THR A 44 4.29 -9.20 8.38
CA THR A 44 4.61 -8.59 9.68
C THR A 44 3.42 -7.89 10.34
N GLY A 45 2.35 -7.62 9.59
CA GLY A 45 1.23 -6.78 10.03
C GLY A 45 1.57 -5.28 10.08
N GLN A 46 2.79 -4.89 9.71
CA GLN A 46 3.25 -3.51 9.80
C GLN A 46 2.53 -2.62 8.78
N ARG A 47 2.00 -1.47 9.22
CA ARG A 47 1.47 -0.46 8.30
C ARG A 47 2.63 0.23 7.58
N ILE A 48 2.66 0.10 6.26
CA ILE A 48 3.66 0.71 5.37
C ILE A 48 3.29 2.15 5.06
N ALA A 49 2.01 2.44 4.85
CA ALA A 49 1.55 3.78 4.51
C ALA A 49 0.06 3.96 4.84
N LYS A 50 -0.35 5.20 5.09
CA LYS A 50 -1.74 5.62 5.27
C LYS A 50 -2.02 6.80 4.35
N PHE A 51 -3.21 6.82 3.77
CA PHE A 51 -3.68 7.87 2.89
C PHE A 51 -5.08 8.29 3.33
N TYR A 52 -5.36 9.58 3.20
CA TYR A 52 -6.69 10.15 3.39
C TYR A 52 -7.06 10.91 2.11
N GLU A 53 -8.18 10.52 1.49
CA GLU A 53 -8.63 11.09 0.21
C GLU A 53 -7.54 11.06 -0.89
N GLY A 54 -6.69 10.03 -0.87
CA GLY A 54 -5.58 9.85 -1.82
C GLY A 54 -4.27 10.59 -1.47
N ILE A 55 -4.25 11.37 -0.39
CA ILE A 55 -3.06 12.09 0.08
C ILE A 55 -2.36 11.25 1.16
N GLU A 56 -1.08 10.97 0.97
CA GLU A 56 -0.25 10.23 1.94
C GLU A 56 -0.18 11.05 3.24
N LYS A 57 -0.54 10.42 4.35
CA LYS A 57 -0.38 10.97 5.69
C LYS A 57 0.84 10.33 6.29
N GLU A 58 1.73 11.14 6.84
CA GLU A 58 2.87 10.64 7.58
C GLU A 58 2.39 9.67 8.65
N LEU A 59 3.03 8.50 8.70
CA LEU A 59 2.85 7.62 9.83
C LEU A 59 3.33 8.41 11.05
N PRO A 60 2.58 8.46 12.16
CA PRO A 60 3.16 8.95 13.40
C PRO A 60 4.42 8.13 13.62
N ASN A 61 5.55 8.82 13.60
CA ASN A 61 6.82 8.26 13.99
C ASN A 61 6.64 8.04 15.49
N ASP A 62 6.18 6.86 15.90
CA ASP A 62 6.30 6.40 17.28
C ASP A 62 7.81 6.31 17.56
N LEU A 63 8.36 7.47 17.89
CA LEU A 63 9.66 7.66 18.51
C LEU A 63 9.46 7.27 19.98
N GLN A 64 9.79 6.02 20.30
CA GLN A 64 10.72 5.63 21.38
C GLN A 64 10.82 4.10 21.49
#